data_AF-A0A0D2HAF7-F1
#
_entry.id   AF-A0A0D2HAF7-F1
#
_cell.length_a   1.000
_cell.length_b   1.000
_cell.length_c   1.000
_cell.angle_alpha   90.00
_cell.angle_beta   90.00
_cell.angle_gamma   90.00
#
_symmetry.space_group_name_H-M   'P 1'
#
loop_
_entity.id
_entity.type
_entity.pdbx_description
1 polymer ?
#
loop_
_entity_poly.entity_id
_entity_poly.type
_entity_poly.pdbx_seq_one_letter_code
_entity_poly.pdbx_strand_id
1 'polypeptide(L)'
;MFQLSEVLDPSKPSEPSELENCLMQIAGFRITLNPLVLSQSNLCFALYRRLRLATTNVKNKLLEQVIAVGCKGLEASIRATRNNAPWWHVSNVPFQFACILLAMDTQESLLHVREAISTLRTVVNHFKTSIAQKALTTIEQLVRIAQNRKKQDIAVLQDCLGGGFTQEQEWQSSNNNGITRAEDDLPD
;
A
#
# COMPACT_ATOMS: atom_id res chain seq x y z
N MET A 1 -5.15 15.88 -25.72
CA MET A 1 -4.00 15.56 -24.84
C MET A 1 -3.16 16.78 -24.43
N PHE A 2 -3.05 17.85 -25.23
CA PHE A 2 -2.26 19.05 -24.86
C PHE A 2 -2.75 19.78 -23.61
N GLN A 3 -4.07 19.97 -23.44
CA GLN A 3 -4.64 20.63 -22.25
C GLN A 3 -4.41 19.85 -20.94
N LEU A 4 -4.29 18.53 -21.01
CA LEU A 4 -3.95 17.70 -19.84
C LEU A 4 -2.49 17.90 -19.40
N SER A 5 -1.62 18.36 -20.31
CA SER A 5 -0.22 18.63 -20.01
C SER A 5 -0.04 19.88 -19.13
N GLU A 6 -0.93 20.87 -19.23
CA GLU A 6 -0.85 22.08 -18.38
C GLU A 6 -1.19 21.78 -16.92
N VAL A 7 -2.14 20.87 -16.67
CA VAL A 7 -2.49 20.40 -15.31
C VAL A 7 -1.36 19.58 -14.68
N LEU A 8 -0.48 19.01 -15.52
CA LEU A 8 0.69 18.24 -15.10
C LEU A 8 1.93 19.11 -14.90
N ASP A 9 1.87 20.41 -15.20
CA ASP A 9 2.98 21.34 -14.98
C ASP A 9 3.34 21.38 -13.48
N PRO A 10 4.56 20.94 -13.09
CA PRO A 10 4.97 20.92 -11.69
C PRO A 10 5.14 22.33 -11.08
N SER A 11 5.16 23.38 -11.90
CA SER A 11 5.35 24.77 -11.46
C SER A 11 4.06 25.49 -11.06
N LYS A 12 2.88 24.94 -11.39
CA LYS A 12 1.59 25.55 -11.04
C LYS A 12 0.95 24.77 -9.89
N PRO A 13 0.52 25.40 -8.78
CA PRO A 13 -0.36 24.74 -7.83
C PRO A 13 -1.69 24.45 -8.56
N SER A 14 -2.09 23.18 -8.63
CA SER A 14 -3.42 22.82 -9.12
C SER A 14 -4.35 22.60 -7.95
N GLU A 15 -5.54 23.19 -8.04
CA GLU A 15 -6.59 22.96 -7.06
C GLU A 15 -6.97 21.47 -7.03
N PRO A 16 -7.24 20.87 -5.85
CA PRO A 16 -7.61 19.46 -5.75
C PRO A 16 -8.79 19.09 -6.66
N SER A 17 -9.77 19.98 -6.81
CA SER A 17 -10.94 19.79 -7.68
C SER A 17 -10.58 19.68 -9.16
N GLU A 18 -9.59 20.42 -9.63
CA GLU A 18 -9.09 20.35 -11.01
C GLU A 18 -8.39 19.01 -11.26
N LEU A 19 -7.59 18.55 -10.30
CA LEU A 19 -6.91 17.25 -10.36
C LEU A 19 -7.92 16.10 -10.37
N GLU A 20 -8.96 16.17 -9.54
CA GLU A 20 -10.06 15.19 -9.55
C GLU A 20 -10.76 15.15 -10.91
N ASN A 21 -11.14 16.32 -11.45
CA ASN A 21 -11.82 16.41 -12.74
C ASN A 21 -10.94 15.87 -13.88
N CYS A 22 -9.65 16.21 -13.88
CA CYS A 22 -8.68 15.75 -14.85
C CYS A 22 -8.49 14.23 -14.79
N LEU A 23 -8.39 13.67 -13.59
CA LEU A 23 -8.28 12.22 -13.38
C LEU A 23 -9.54 11.50 -13.87
N MET A 24 -10.73 12.00 -13.55
CA MET A 24 -12.00 11.43 -14.03
C MET A 24 -12.10 11.46 -15.57
N GLN A 25 -11.68 12.55 -16.21
CA GLN A 25 -11.62 12.63 -17.67
C GLN A 25 -10.66 11.61 -18.25
N ILE A 26 -9.44 11.49 -17.69
CA ILE A 26 -8.45 10.51 -18.15
C ILE A 26 -8.96 9.09 -17.97
N ALA A 27 -9.56 8.76 -16.84
CA ALA A 27 -10.14 7.43 -16.59
C ALA A 27 -11.30 7.11 -17.55
N GLY A 28 -12.05 8.13 -18.00
CA GLY A 28 -13.17 8.00 -18.91
C GLY A 28 -12.80 7.67 -20.37
N PHE A 29 -11.55 7.89 -20.80
CA PHE A 29 -11.15 7.59 -22.17
C PHE A 29 -11.18 6.08 -22.45
N ARG A 30 -11.89 5.68 -23.51
CA ARG A 30 -11.93 4.31 -24.01
C ARG A 30 -10.78 4.10 -25.00
N ILE A 31 -9.72 3.46 -24.53
CA ILE A 31 -8.51 3.18 -25.29
C ILE A 31 -8.35 1.68 -25.46
N THR A 32 -8.08 1.23 -26.68
CA THR A 32 -7.92 -0.20 -27.02
C THR A 32 -6.47 -0.60 -27.29
N LEU A 33 -5.63 0.35 -27.72
CA LEU A 33 -4.22 0.11 -28.02
C LEU A 33 -3.39 0.02 -26.73
N ASN A 34 -2.70 -1.11 -26.53
CA ASN A 34 -1.90 -1.36 -25.31
C ASN A 34 -0.95 -0.21 -24.94
N PRO A 35 -0.16 0.38 -25.86
CA PRO A 35 0.75 1.47 -25.49
C PRO A 35 0.00 2.68 -24.93
N LEU A 36 -1.16 3.00 -25.51
CA LEU A 36 -1.98 4.13 -25.08
C LEU A 36 -2.67 3.84 -23.73
N VAL A 37 -3.08 2.59 -23.47
CA VAL A 37 -3.58 2.17 -22.14
C VAL A 37 -2.50 2.35 -21.09
N LEU A 38 -1.26 1.93 -21.38
CA LEU A 38 -0.13 2.12 -20.46
C LEU A 38 0.16 3.61 -20.21
N SER A 39 0.09 4.45 -21.24
CA SER A 39 0.21 5.90 -21.09
C SER A 39 -0.91 6.48 -20.24
N GLN A 40 -2.16 6.06 -20.46
CA GLN A 40 -3.32 6.45 -19.66
C GLN A 40 -3.14 6.09 -18.18
N SER A 41 -2.69 4.87 -17.88
CA SER A 41 -2.40 4.46 -16.50
C SER A 41 -1.32 5.34 -15.86
N ASN A 42 -0.23 5.62 -16.57
CA ASN A 42 0.83 6.49 -16.04
C ASN A 42 0.34 7.92 -15.73
N LEU A 43 -0.50 8.50 -16.61
CA LEU A 43 -1.09 9.83 -16.39
C LEU A 43 -2.04 9.80 -15.18
N CYS A 44 -2.90 8.79 -15.10
CA CYS A 44 -3.82 8.60 -13.98
C CYS A 44 -3.05 8.48 -12.64
N PHE A 45 -1.96 7.72 -12.63
CA PHE A 45 -1.11 7.54 -11.45
C PHE A 45 -0.37 8.81 -11.03
N ALA A 46 0.09 9.61 -12.00
CA ALA A 46 0.72 10.89 -11.72
C ALA A 46 -0.27 11.88 -11.09
N LEU A 47 -1.48 11.99 -11.66
CA LEU A 47 -2.54 12.85 -11.12
C LEU A 47 -2.98 12.41 -9.73
N TYR A 48 -3.16 11.10 -9.52
CA TYR A 48 -3.53 10.57 -8.20
C TYR A 48 -2.47 10.90 -7.13
N ARG A 49 -1.19 10.71 -7.43
CA ARG A 49 -0.10 11.04 -6.50
C ARG A 49 -0.09 12.53 -6.16
N ARG A 50 -0.29 13.38 -7.16
CA ARG A 50 -0.36 14.84 -6.98
C ARG A 50 -1.58 15.24 -6.15
N LEU A 51 -2.75 14.65 -6.43
CA LEU A 51 -3.96 14.88 -5.66
C LEU A 51 -3.78 14.50 -4.19
N ARG A 52 -3.14 13.36 -3.90
CA ARG A 52 -2.84 12.93 -2.53
C ARG A 52 -1.94 13.88 -1.75
N LEU A 53 -1.10 14.64 -2.44
CA LEU A 53 -0.28 15.69 -1.81
C LEU A 53 -1.10 16.97 -1.56
N ALA A 54 -2.12 17.21 -2.38
CA ALA A 54 -2.97 18.40 -2.28
C ALA A 54 -4.15 18.23 -1.30
N THR A 55 -4.60 17.00 -1.05
CA THR A 55 -5.71 16.71 -0.11
C THR A 55 -5.55 15.35 0.58
N THR A 56 -5.96 15.30 1.84
CA THR A 56 -6.03 14.06 2.63
C THR A 56 -7.31 13.26 2.39
N ASN A 57 -8.38 13.91 1.89
CA ASN A 57 -9.69 13.29 1.70
C ASN A 57 -9.99 13.11 0.20
N VAL A 58 -9.55 11.97 -0.33
CA VAL A 58 -9.82 11.59 -1.73
C VAL A 58 -11.12 10.79 -1.79
N LYS A 59 -12.04 11.19 -2.68
CA LYS A 59 -13.34 10.53 -2.87
C LYS A 59 -13.18 9.05 -3.26
N ASN A 60 -13.95 8.16 -2.64
CA ASN A 60 -13.93 6.71 -2.93
C ASN A 60 -14.13 6.39 -4.42
N LYS A 61 -15.08 7.07 -5.08
CA LYS A 61 -15.32 6.93 -6.52
C LYS A 61 -14.05 7.16 -7.34
N LEU A 62 -13.19 8.08 -6.92
CA LEU A 62 -11.93 8.35 -7.61
C LEU A 62 -10.92 7.22 -7.40
N LEU A 63 -10.86 6.66 -6.18
CA LEU A 63 -10.02 5.51 -5.87
C LEU A 63 -10.41 4.30 -6.73
N GLU A 64 -11.71 4.02 -6.84
CA GLU A 64 -12.26 2.97 -7.71
C GLU A 64 -11.82 3.17 -9.17
N GLN A 65 -11.87 4.40 -9.69
CA GLN A 65 -11.40 4.70 -11.05
C GLN A 65 -9.89 4.46 -11.21
N VAL A 66 -9.07 4.88 -10.25
CA VAL A 66 -7.62 4.65 -10.28
C VAL A 66 -7.31 3.15 -10.27
N ILE A 67 -8.02 2.36 -9.45
CA ILE A 67 -7.89 0.90 -9.40
C ILE A 67 -8.29 0.29 -10.75
N ALA A 68 -9.44 0.68 -11.30
CA ALA A 68 -9.93 0.17 -12.59
C ALA A 68 -8.96 0.47 -13.75
N VAL A 69 -8.40 1.69 -13.81
CA VAL A 69 -7.37 2.06 -14.78
C VAL A 69 -6.07 1.28 -14.55
N GLY A 70 -5.72 1.01 -13.30
CA GLY A 70 -4.56 0.20 -12.94
C GLY A 70 -4.69 -1.25 -13.39
N CYS A 71 -5.83 -1.91 -13.15
CA CYS A 71 -6.11 -3.28 -13.61
C CYS A 71 -6.02 -3.39 -15.14
N LYS A 72 -6.62 -2.45 -15.89
CA LYS A 72 -6.47 -2.40 -17.35
C LYS A 72 -5.02 -2.22 -17.78
N GLY A 73 -4.27 -1.42 -17.02
CA GLY A 73 -2.83 -1.24 -17.21
C GLY A 73 -2.04 -2.54 -17.02
N LEU A 74 -2.36 -3.36 -16.01
CA LEU A 74 -1.74 -4.66 -15.79
C LEU A 74 -1.98 -5.60 -16.97
N GLU A 75 -3.23 -5.71 -17.44
CA GLU A 75 -3.54 -6.53 -18.60
C GLU A 75 -2.79 -6.05 -19.85
N ALA A 76 -2.73 -4.73 -20.07
CA ALA A 76 -1.98 -4.14 -21.17
C ALA A 76 -0.49 -4.43 -21.07
N SER A 77 0.09 -4.41 -19.85
CA SER A 77 1.47 -4.82 -19.60
C SER A 77 1.71 -6.27 -19.99
N ILE A 78 0.85 -7.20 -19.57
CA ILE A 78 0.97 -8.62 -19.96
C ILE A 78 0.91 -8.80 -21.49
N ARG A 79 -0.05 -8.15 -22.15
CA ARG A 79 -0.16 -8.20 -23.63
C ARG A 79 1.08 -7.60 -24.29
N ALA A 80 1.60 -6.49 -23.78
CA ALA A 80 2.81 -5.85 -24.29
C ALA A 80 4.06 -6.72 -24.10
N THR A 81 4.18 -7.42 -22.97
CA THR A 81 5.26 -8.40 -22.73
C THR A 81 5.23 -9.51 -23.77
N ARG A 82 4.05 -10.10 -24.02
CA ARG A 82 3.88 -11.18 -25.02
C ARG A 82 4.26 -10.72 -26.42
N ASN A 83 4.01 -9.46 -26.75
CA ASN A 83 4.30 -8.88 -28.06
C ASN A 83 5.74 -8.34 -28.20
N ASN A 84 6.62 -8.54 -27.21
CA ASN A 84 7.97 -7.96 -27.18
C ASN A 84 8.00 -6.43 -27.40
N ALA A 85 6.95 -5.73 -26.95
CA ALA A 85 6.86 -4.28 -27.08
C ALA A 85 7.85 -3.57 -26.15
N PRO A 86 8.17 -2.27 -26.39
CA PRO A 86 9.14 -1.53 -25.61
C PRO A 86 8.89 -1.60 -24.09
N TRP A 87 9.89 -2.05 -23.34
CA TRP A 87 9.76 -2.49 -21.94
C TRP A 87 9.50 -1.36 -20.92
N TRP A 88 9.83 -0.11 -21.25
CA TRP A 88 9.88 0.98 -20.27
C TRP A 88 8.54 1.19 -19.56
N HIS A 89 7.44 1.29 -20.31
CA HIS A 89 6.11 1.43 -19.72
C HIS A 89 5.57 0.12 -19.14
N VAL A 90 6.02 -1.01 -19.68
CA VAL A 90 5.52 -2.35 -19.35
C VAL A 90 5.90 -2.75 -17.92
N SER A 91 7.12 -2.42 -17.47
CA SER A 91 7.56 -2.60 -16.08
C SER A 91 7.09 -1.48 -15.16
N ASN A 92 7.00 -0.25 -15.67
CA ASN A 92 6.72 0.91 -14.85
C ASN A 92 5.27 0.93 -14.31
N VAL A 93 4.29 0.58 -15.14
CA VAL A 93 2.87 0.54 -14.73
C VAL A 93 2.62 -0.41 -13.55
N PRO A 94 3.02 -1.70 -13.57
CA PRO A 94 2.76 -2.60 -12.45
C PRO A 94 3.52 -2.20 -11.19
N PHE A 95 4.73 -1.65 -11.30
CA PHE A 95 5.46 -1.11 -10.15
C PHE A 95 4.74 0.10 -9.53
N GLN A 96 4.42 1.12 -10.33
CA GLN A 96 3.71 2.31 -9.84
C GLN A 96 2.34 1.96 -9.25
N PHE A 97 1.62 1.04 -9.89
CA PHE A 97 0.32 0.62 -9.41
C PHE A 97 0.43 -0.07 -8.05
N ALA A 98 1.36 -1.00 -7.87
CA ALA A 98 1.60 -1.63 -6.58
C ALA A 98 1.95 -0.60 -5.48
N CYS A 99 2.80 0.37 -5.76
CA CYS A 99 3.11 1.48 -4.84
C CYS A 99 1.86 2.29 -4.47
N ILE A 100 1.01 2.60 -5.46
CA ILE A 100 -0.23 3.33 -5.25
C ILE A 100 -1.22 2.54 -4.38
N LEU A 101 -1.37 1.24 -4.62
CA LEU A 101 -2.26 0.37 -3.84
C LEU A 101 -1.79 0.26 -2.38
N LEU A 102 -0.48 0.15 -2.15
CA LEU A 102 0.12 0.17 -0.81
C LEU A 102 -0.07 1.53 -0.13
N ALA A 103 0.02 2.63 -0.86
CA ALA A 103 -0.23 3.96 -0.33
C ALA A 103 -1.72 4.19 -0.01
N MET A 104 -2.64 3.70 -0.86
CA MET A 104 -4.09 3.70 -0.64
C MET A 104 -4.44 3.09 0.71
N ASP A 105 -3.82 1.95 1.04
CA ASP A 105 -3.94 1.23 2.30
C ASP A 105 -5.38 0.88 2.70
N THR A 106 -6.27 0.69 1.72
CA THR A 106 -7.64 0.21 1.93
C THR A 106 -7.74 -1.29 1.69
N GLN A 107 -8.75 -1.94 2.24
CA GLN A 107 -8.95 -3.38 2.02
C GLN A 107 -9.11 -3.68 0.51
N GLU A 108 -9.88 -2.87 -0.20
CA GLU A 108 -10.08 -2.99 -1.64
C GLU A 108 -8.76 -2.88 -2.42
N SER A 109 -7.91 -1.88 -2.11
CA SER A 109 -6.64 -1.71 -2.82
C SER A 109 -5.68 -2.88 -2.58
N LEU A 110 -5.67 -3.44 -1.37
CA LEU A 110 -4.81 -4.55 -1.00
C LEU A 110 -5.13 -5.85 -1.75
N LEU A 111 -6.38 -6.05 -2.20
CA LEU A 111 -6.76 -7.21 -3.02
C LEU A 111 -6.01 -7.25 -4.35
N HIS A 112 -5.65 -6.09 -4.91
CA HIS A 112 -4.99 -5.98 -6.21
C HIS A 112 -3.46 -6.02 -6.15
N VAL A 113 -2.86 -5.91 -4.95
CA VAL A 113 -1.39 -5.87 -4.78
C VAL A 113 -0.72 -7.14 -5.31
N ARG A 114 -1.32 -8.31 -5.04
CA ARG A 114 -0.79 -9.59 -5.52
C ARG A 114 -0.72 -9.63 -7.05
N GLU A 115 -1.78 -9.19 -7.72
CA GLU A 115 -1.87 -9.20 -9.17
C GLU A 115 -0.85 -8.25 -9.80
N ALA A 116 -0.68 -7.04 -9.23
CA ALA A 116 0.30 -6.07 -9.69
C ALA A 116 1.74 -6.60 -9.60
N ILE A 117 2.10 -7.23 -8.47
CA ILE A 117 3.44 -7.82 -8.27
C ILE A 117 3.65 -9.05 -9.17
N SER A 118 2.63 -9.89 -9.33
CA SER A 118 2.69 -11.03 -10.25
C SER A 118 2.93 -10.57 -11.68
N THR A 119 2.24 -9.52 -12.12
CA THR A 119 2.43 -8.91 -13.43
C THR A 119 3.86 -8.38 -13.60
N LEU A 120 4.36 -7.63 -12.62
CA LEU A 120 5.75 -7.16 -12.63
C LEU A 120 6.75 -8.33 -12.74
N ARG A 121 6.52 -9.43 -12.00
CA ARG A 121 7.37 -10.62 -12.06
C ARG A 121 7.38 -11.25 -13.45
N THR A 122 6.23 -11.34 -14.12
CA THR A 122 6.14 -11.81 -15.51
C THR A 122 6.99 -10.93 -16.45
N VAL A 123 6.88 -9.61 -16.31
CA VAL A 123 7.65 -8.65 -17.11
C VAL A 123 9.16 -8.81 -16.88
N VAL A 124 9.57 -8.92 -15.62
CA VAL A 124 10.98 -9.08 -15.21
C VAL A 124 11.56 -10.38 -15.76
N ASN A 125 10.83 -11.49 -15.64
CA ASN A 125 11.28 -12.80 -16.14
C ASN A 125 11.44 -12.82 -17.67
N HIS A 126 10.64 -12.02 -18.38
CA HIS A 126 10.67 -11.92 -19.83
C HIS A 126 11.84 -11.06 -20.32
N PHE A 127 11.95 -9.82 -19.85
CA PHE A 127 12.95 -8.86 -20.34
C PHE A 127 14.30 -8.94 -19.62
N LYS A 128 14.36 -9.52 -18.41
CA LYS A 128 15.57 -9.76 -17.61
C LYS A 128 16.49 -8.55 -17.44
N THR A 129 15.92 -7.34 -17.41
CA THR A 129 16.72 -6.12 -17.22
C THR A 129 17.03 -5.90 -15.75
N SER A 130 18.23 -5.39 -15.46
CA SER A 130 18.67 -5.09 -14.10
C SER A 130 17.76 -4.07 -13.40
N ILE A 131 17.23 -3.10 -14.14
CA ILE A 131 16.29 -2.09 -13.63
C ILE A 131 14.97 -2.73 -13.23
N ALA A 132 14.40 -3.63 -14.05
CA ALA A 132 13.16 -4.32 -13.72
C ALA A 132 13.34 -5.24 -12.50
N GLN A 133 14.48 -5.94 -12.42
CA GLN A 133 14.80 -6.78 -11.26
C GLN A 133 14.90 -5.95 -9.97
N LYS A 134 15.56 -4.79 -10.02
CA LYS A 134 15.61 -3.86 -8.88
C LYS A 134 14.21 -3.39 -8.48
N ALA A 135 13.36 -3.03 -9.44
CA ALA A 135 11.97 -2.61 -9.17
C ALA A 135 11.17 -3.72 -8.46
N LEU A 136 11.34 -4.99 -8.87
CA LEU A 136 10.69 -6.13 -8.21
C LEU A 136 11.19 -6.31 -6.77
N THR A 137 12.50 -6.27 -6.54
CA THR A 137 13.06 -6.36 -5.18
C THR A 137 12.54 -5.22 -4.30
N THR A 138 12.51 -3.99 -4.81
CA THR A 138 12.01 -2.82 -4.08
C THR A 138 10.54 -2.99 -3.69
N ILE A 139 9.67 -3.41 -4.61
CA ILE A 139 8.25 -3.54 -4.26
C ILE A 139 8.01 -4.66 -3.24
N GLU A 140 8.75 -5.77 -3.31
CA GLU A 140 8.69 -6.84 -2.30
C GLU A 140 9.11 -6.34 -0.92
N GLN A 141 10.13 -5.48 -0.84
CA GLN A 141 10.53 -4.81 0.40
C GLN A 141 9.43 -3.88 0.92
N LEU A 142 8.81 -3.07 0.06
CA LEU A 142 7.72 -2.18 0.45
C LEU A 142 6.51 -2.94 1.00
N VAL A 143 6.16 -4.09 0.42
CA VAL A 143 5.10 -4.97 0.95
C VAL A 143 5.45 -5.46 2.35
N ARG A 144 6.70 -5.91 2.58
CA ARG A 144 7.15 -6.36 3.90
C ARG A 144 7.08 -5.23 4.94
N ILE A 145 7.50 -4.03 4.55
CA ILE A 145 7.41 -2.84 5.41
C ILE A 145 5.95 -2.55 5.77
N ALA A 146 5.04 -2.53 4.78
CA ALA A 146 3.61 -2.31 5.00
C ALA A 146 2.98 -3.39 5.90
N GLN A 147 3.37 -4.65 5.70
CA GLN A 147 2.92 -5.77 6.54
C GLN A 147 3.40 -5.61 7.99
N ASN A 148 4.66 -5.24 8.19
CA ASN A 148 5.22 -5.04 9.53
C ASN A 148 4.53 -3.89 10.26
N ARG A 149 4.25 -2.77 9.57
CA ARG A 149 3.50 -1.65 10.14
C ARG A 149 2.13 -2.12 10.65
N LYS A 150 1.36 -2.84 9.83
CA LYS A 150 0.04 -3.37 10.23
C LYS A 150 0.11 -4.31 11.43
N LYS A 151 1.14 -5.16 11.50
CA LYS A 151 1.35 -6.05 12.66
C LYS A 151 1.66 -5.27 13.94
N GLN A 152 2.48 -4.22 13.84
CA GLN A 152 2.77 -3.33 14.97
C GLN A 152 1.52 -2.60 15.43
N ASP A 153 0.71 -2.07 14.51
CA ASP A 153 -0.56 -1.42 14.85
C ASP A 153 -1.51 -2.38 15.59
N ILE A 154 -1.61 -3.64 15.11
CA ILE A 154 -2.39 -4.68 15.78
C ILE A 154 -1.85 -4.98 17.19
N ALA A 155 -0.53 -5.09 17.35
CA ALA A 155 0.09 -5.35 18.64
C ALA A 155 -0.21 -4.24 19.66
N VAL A 156 -0.10 -2.97 19.25
CA VAL A 156 -0.46 -1.82 20.11
C VAL A 156 -1.94 -1.87 20.53
N LEU A 157 -2.84 -2.20 19.60
CA LEU A 157 -4.27 -2.34 19.91
C LEU A 157 -4.55 -3.52 20.85
N GLN A 158 -3.83 -4.63 20.71
CA GLN A 158 -3.92 -5.77 21.62
C GLN A 158 -3.45 -5.41 23.03
N ASP A 159 -2.36 -4.65 23.16
CA ASP A 159 -1.86 -4.17 24.44
C ASP A 159 -2.87 -3.26 25.15
N CYS A 160 -3.61 -2.43 24.41
CA CYS A 160 -4.69 -1.62 25.00
C CYS A 160 -5.81 -2.47 25.61
N LEU A 161 -6.09 -3.65 25.03
CA LEU A 161 -7.09 -4.59 25.55
C LEU A 161 -6.52 -5.53 26.63
N GLY A 162 -5.19 -5.68 26.69
CA GLY A 162 -4.46 -6.52 27.65
C GLY A 162 -3.89 -5.77 28.87
N GLY A 163 -3.90 -4.44 28.87
CA GLY A 163 -3.35 -3.56 29.92
C GLY A 163 -4.23 -3.37 31.16
N GLY A 164 -4.87 -4.45 31.62
CA GLY A 164 -5.74 -4.47 32.79
C GLY A 164 -5.77 -5.82 33.51
N PHE A 165 -4.63 -6.51 33.59
CA PHE A 165 -4.44 -7.54 34.62
C PHE A 165 -3.62 -6.94 35.76
N THR A 166 -4.37 -6.50 36.77
CA THR A 166 -3.95 -6.26 38.13
C THR A 166 -3.02 -7.38 38.60
N GLN A 167 -1.71 -7.13 38.60
CA GLN A 167 -0.75 -7.89 39.38
C GLN A 167 -0.85 -7.40 40.84
N GLU A 168 -1.94 -7.77 41.51
CA GLU A 168 -2.18 -7.47 42.93
C GLU A 168 -2.63 -8.77 43.61
N GLN A 169 -1.78 -9.81 43.51
CA GLN A 169 -1.86 -11.02 44.34
C GLN A 169 -0.47 -11.56 44.74
N GLU A 170 0.53 -10.69 44.92
CA GLU A 170 1.82 -11.08 45.51
C GLU A 170 2.14 -10.39 46.85
N TRP A 171 1.23 -9.59 47.41
CA TRP A 171 1.42 -8.95 48.73
C TRP A 171 0.56 -9.52 49.87
N GLN A 172 -0.24 -10.57 49.66
CA GLN A 172 -1.04 -11.19 50.74
C GLN A 172 -0.57 -12.59 51.16
N SER A 173 0.31 -13.27 50.41
CA SER A 173 0.83 -14.58 50.82
C SER A 173 2.00 -14.50 51.82
N SER A 174 2.64 -13.33 51.99
CA SER A 174 3.76 -13.18 52.93
C SER A 174 3.33 -12.74 54.34
N ASN A 175 2.06 -12.41 54.57
CA ASN A 175 1.62 -11.82 55.84
C ASN A 175 0.68 -12.70 56.69
N ASN A 176 0.52 -13.98 56.35
CA ASN A 176 -0.36 -14.89 57.13
C ASN A 176 0.35 -16.09 57.78
N ASN A 177 1.68 -16.08 57.88
CA ASN A 177 2.41 -17.00 58.76
C ASN A 177 2.93 -16.26 59.99
N GLY A 178 2.00 -15.82 60.82
CA GLY A 178 2.27 -15.51 62.21
C GLY A 178 1.20 -16.17 63.08
N ILE A 179 1.65 -16.89 64.11
CA ILE A 179 0.91 -17.21 65.34
C ILE A 179 0.28 -18.62 65.40
N THR A 180 1.06 -19.58 65.90
CA THR A 180 0.64 -20.39 67.06
C THR A 180 1.78 -20.48 68.06
N ARG A 181 1.52 -19.94 69.26
CA ARG A 181 2.36 -19.88 70.46
C ARG A 181 2.10 -21.13 71.33
N ALA A 182 3.14 -21.69 71.92
CA ALA A 182 3.21 -22.38 73.22
C ALA A 182 4.70 -22.78 73.36
N GLU A 183 5.58 -22.04 74.04
CA GLU A 183 5.76 -21.89 75.50
C GLU A 183 5.89 -23.24 76.25
N ASP A 184 6.99 -23.34 77.03
CA ASP A 184 7.39 -24.32 78.07
C ASP A 184 8.04 -25.65 77.58
N ASP A 185 9.21 -26.15 78.06
CA ASP A 185 9.99 -25.91 79.27
C ASP A 185 11.47 -26.40 79.16
N LEU A 186 12.30 -25.99 80.12
CA LEU A 186 13.78 -26.01 80.26
C LEU A 186 14.43 -27.41 80.60
N PRO A 187 15.74 -27.56 80.92
CA PRO A 187 16.65 -28.58 80.35
C PRO A 187 17.20 -29.63 81.35
N ASP A 188 17.97 -30.59 80.83
CA ASP A 188 19.27 -31.07 81.36
C ASP A 188 20.09 -31.72 80.22
#